data_AF-A0A946DW74-F1
#
_entry.id   AF-A0A946DW74-F1
#
_cell.length_a   1.000
_cell.length_b   1.000
_cell.length_c   1.000
_cell.angle_alpha   90.00
_cell.angle_beta   90.00
_cell.angle_gamma   90.00
#
_symmetry.space_group_name_H-M   'P 1'
#
loop_
_entity.id
_entity.type
_entity.pdbx_description
1 polymer ?
#
loop_
_entity_poly.entity_id
_entity_poly.type
_entity_poly.pdbx_seq_one_letter_code
_entity_poly.pdbx_strand_id
1 'polypeptide(L)'
;MFAGPLFSRESLILPRQFRHYLMRSGYVAAFFILMYTAGQVAFGWQQVRNIGDVARFGSLVFQVFSVVQLSLVLFFALLFSAGRVAQEKDGRTLILLLMTDLRDRELVLGKLSASLLVVGVLLATSVPVFVMVHMLGGVGLDQVGWSLALCAATGLAAGSWGSLVAFWRDKTFQTLAIAVLGTVLFLGCVEAVVALNGDSSAVGYWVGLLNPYRALSEILAPLSGSSLIGEAVRVSAGPSVAALVAVAVLLNVVTIARLRKWNPTPTVFDNTKAKEDEEATTAPARTNRPIWRNPVIWREIRTRAYGRKIFAVKLAYVAIAAAAVFWLVGAGRSDELILGMISPAGFAFVSLGLLSLILINAQAVTAFTSERDAQTLELLLVTDVTAREFVYGKLGGILYNTKELLLIPLALAGYFVVTGGLTGEEFTYVAIAFVVLVVFTSMLGLHAGLSYDNSRSSIVVSLGTMFFLFIGIFIFMMLLVEARSSFLLQFQSFVAFIGVGSIGLWAALTRKNPSPALTLASAILPFLTFYAITEFLLGSSLAVCLALSAAYAFATAAMLIPAVSDFDVAIGRTSVEQG
;
A
#
# COMPACT_ATOMS: atom_id res chain seq x y z
N MET A 1 2.67 10.76 32.18
CA MET A 1 2.35 11.00 30.75
C MET A 1 2.24 9.65 30.03
N PHE A 2 1.05 9.24 29.57
CA PHE A 2 0.81 7.90 29.01
C PHE A 2 1.61 7.57 27.72
N ALA A 3 2.07 8.57 26.96
CA ALA A 3 2.85 8.38 25.73
C ALA A 3 4.39 8.50 25.89
N GLY A 4 4.87 8.68 27.13
CA GLY A 4 6.30 8.68 27.44
C GLY A 4 7.14 9.81 26.83
N PRO A 5 8.47 9.79 27.04
CA PRO A 5 9.41 10.79 26.52
C PRO A 5 9.59 10.71 24.99
N LEU A 6 9.39 9.52 24.41
CA LEU A 6 9.52 9.27 22.97
C LEU A 6 8.54 10.11 22.14
N PHE A 7 7.26 10.11 22.52
CA PHE A 7 6.25 10.92 21.84
C PHE A 7 6.52 12.42 22.00
N SER A 8 6.89 12.84 23.22
CA SER A 8 7.19 14.23 23.53
C SER A 8 8.30 14.78 22.62
N ARG A 9 9.39 14.01 22.46
CA ARG A 9 10.48 14.34 21.53
C ARG A 9 10.00 14.48 20.09
N GLU A 10 9.27 13.49 19.56
CA GLU A 10 8.82 13.53 18.17
C GLU A 10 7.86 14.69 17.90
N SER A 11 6.94 14.97 18.83
CA SER A 11 5.97 16.07 18.71
C SER A 11 6.61 17.45 18.64
N LEU A 12 7.78 17.63 19.28
CA LEU A 12 8.53 18.89 19.27
C LEU A 12 9.41 19.04 18.02
N ILE A 13 9.88 17.93 17.44
CA ILE A 13 10.81 17.94 16.29
C ILE A 13 10.05 17.98 14.96
N LEU A 14 8.97 17.20 14.81
CA LEU A 14 8.25 17.05 13.53
C LEU A 14 7.77 18.38 12.92
N PRO A 15 7.14 19.32 13.69
CA PRO A 15 6.66 20.58 13.14
C PRO A 15 7.75 21.52 12.64
N ARG A 16 9.02 21.29 13.01
CA ARG A 16 10.14 22.16 12.63
C ARG A 16 10.68 21.86 11.24
N GLN A 17 10.29 20.73 10.64
CA GLN A 17 10.80 20.32 9.33
C GLN A 17 9.97 20.89 8.20
N PHE A 18 10.60 21.47 7.17
CA PHE A 18 9.90 21.98 5.98
C PHE A 18 8.99 20.93 5.31
N ARG A 19 9.43 19.66 5.34
CA ARG A 19 8.67 18.52 4.83
C ARG A 19 7.29 18.37 5.48
N HIS A 20 7.14 18.74 6.74
CA HIS A 20 5.86 18.69 7.45
C HIS A 20 4.85 19.68 6.86
N TYR A 21 5.30 20.89 6.52
CA TYR A 21 4.47 21.90 5.86
C TYR A 21 4.09 21.45 4.45
N LEU A 22 5.04 20.92 3.69
CA LEU A 22 4.81 20.44 2.33
C LEU A 22 3.83 19.25 2.29
N MET A 23 3.90 18.34 3.26
CA MET A 23 2.93 17.23 3.37
C MET A 23 1.52 17.74 3.65
N ARG A 24 1.35 18.73 4.54
CA ARG A 24 0.05 19.32 4.85
C ARG A 24 -0.55 20.07 3.66
N SER A 25 0.22 20.98 3.06
CA SER A 25 -0.24 21.74 1.90
C SER A 25 -0.52 20.84 0.70
N GLY A 26 0.35 19.86 0.44
CA GLY A 26 0.14 18.87 -0.61
C GLY A 26 -1.12 18.02 -0.41
N TYR A 27 -1.45 17.68 0.84
CA TYR A 27 -2.66 16.92 1.15
C TYR A 27 -3.95 17.71 0.91
N VAL A 28 -4.00 18.97 1.36
CA VAL A 28 -5.13 19.87 1.07
C VAL A 28 -5.23 20.14 -0.42
N ALA A 29 -4.10 20.41 -1.08
CA ALA A 29 -4.05 20.64 -2.52
C ALA A 29 -4.56 19.41 -3.29
N ALA A 30 -4.22 18.19 -2.86
CA ALA A 30 -4.73 16.97 -3.48
C ALA A 30 -6.26 16.89 -3.39
N PHE A 31 -6.86 17.13 -2.21
CA PHE A 31 -8.32 17.17 -2.10
C PHE A 31 -8.93 18.32 -2.90
N PHE A 32 -8.33 19.50 -2.89
CA PHE A 32 -8.82 20.63 -3.68
C PHE A 32 -8.80 20.32 -5.19
N ILE A 33 -7.72 19.73 -5.69
CA ILE A 33 -7.62 19.29 -7.09
C ILE A 33 -8.67 18.23 -7.38
N LEU A 34 -8.88 17.26 -6.49
CA LEU A 34 -9.94 16.27 -6.63
C LEU A 34 -11.34 16.92 -6.68
N MET A 35 -11.62 17.88 -5.80
CA MET A 35 -12.88 18.64 -5.82
C MET A 35 -13.06 19.41 -7.11
N TYR A 36 -12.00 20.08 -7.57
CA TYR A 36 -12.00 20.86 -8.79
C TYR A 36 -12.26 19.97 -10.01
N THR A 37 -11.52 18.87 -10.14
CA THR A 37 -11.71 17.91 -11.23
C THR A 37 -13.09 17.28 -11.18
N ALA A 38 -13.58 16.88 -10.01
CA ALA A 38 -14.94 16.36 -9.85
C ALA A 38 -15.99 17.42 -10.26
N GLY A 39 -15.78 18.69 -9.91
CA GLY A 39 -16.69 19.78 -10.26
C GLY A 39 -16.73 20.03 -11.77
N GLN A 40 -15.58 19.98 -12.42
CA GLN A 40 -15.51 20.05 -13.88
C GLN A 40 -16.12 18.82 -14.56
N VAL A 41 -16.05 17.64 -13.94
CA VAL A 41 -16.72 16.43 -14.45
C VAL A 41 -18.24 16.51 -14.25
N ALA A 42 -18.71 17.07 -13.14
CA ALA A 42 -20.14 17.17 -12.86
C ALA A 42 -20.84 18.28 -13.67
N PHE A 43 -20.21 19.45 -13.78
CA PHE A 43 -20.85 20.65 -14.37
C PHE A 43 -20.19 21.13 -15.68
N GLY A 44 -18.95 20.73 -15.95
CA GLY A 44 -18.15 21.28 -17.03
C GLY A 44 -18.00 22.80 -16.91
N TRP A 45 -18.09 23.47 -18.06
CA TRP A 45 -18.10 24.94 -18.16
C TRP A 45 -19.50 25.55 -18.09
N GLN A 46 -20.53 24.74 -17.79
CA GLN A 46 -21.92 25.21 -17.76
C GLN A 46 -22.23 25.87 -16.42
N GLN A 47 -23.03 26.94 -16.47
CA GLN A 47 -23.45 27.66 -15.28
C GLN A 47 -24.49 26.82 -14.52
N VAL A 48 -24.20 26.48 -13.26
CA VAL A 48 -25.10 25.68 -12.43
C VAL A 48 -26.37 26.47 -12.12
N ARG A 49 -27.52 25.97 -12.58
CA ARG A 49 -28.82 26.66 -12.43
C ARG A 49 -29.72 26.04 -11.35
N ASN A 50 -29.53 24.77 -11.00
CA ASN A 50 -30.33 24.07 -10.01
C ASN A 50 -29.56 23.83 -8.72
N ILE A 51 -30.19 24.13 -7.58
CA ILE A 51 -29.66 23.87 -6.23
C ILE A 51 -29.51 22.36 -5.99
N GLY A 52 -30.39 21.54 -6.56
CA GLY A 52 -30.33 20.08 -6.45
C GLY A 52 -29.08 19.45 -7.08
N ASP A 53 -28.57 20.03 -8.17
CA ASP A 53 -27.36 19.53 -8.84
C ASP A 53 -26.11 19.83 -8.00
N VAL A 54 -26.07 20.98 -7.31
CA VAL A 54 -25.01 21.31 -6.33
C VAL A 54 -25.02 20.33 -5.15
N ALA A 55 -26.20 19.97 -4.64
CA ALA A 55 -26.32 19.01 -3.54
C ALA A 55 -25.87 17.60 -3.93
N ARG A 56 -26.21 17.13 -5.14
CA ARG A 56 -25.71 15.84 -5.69
C ARG A 56 -24.19 15.85 -5.84
N PHE A 57 -23.64 16.95 -6.34
CA PHE A 57 -22.19 17.14 -6.43
C PHE A 57 -21.51 17.10 -5.06
N GLY A 58 -22.08 17.79 -4.04
CA GLY A 58 -21.58 17.72 -2.67
C GLY A 58 -21.54 16.29 -2.12
N SER A 59 -22.60 15.50 -2.36
CA SER A 59 -22.64 14.08 -2.01
C SER A 59 -21.58 13.24 -2.73
N LEU A 60 -21.37 13.46 -4.03
CA LEU A 60 -20.35 12.76 -4.82
C LEU A 60 -18.93 13.08 -4.31
N VAL A 61 -18.62 14.36 -4.10
CA VAL A 61 -17.31 14.79 -3.58
C VAL A 61 -17.07 14.20 -2.20
N PHE A 62 -18.08 14.20 -1.33
CA PHE A 62 -17.97 13.60 0.00
C PHE A 62 -17.73 12.09 -0.04
N GLN A 63 -18.40 11.37 -0.95
CA GLN A 63 -18.15 9.95 -1.19
C GLN A 63 -16.71 9.68 -1.62
N VAL A 64 -16.23 10.38 -2.65
CA VAL A 64 -14.85 10.23 -3.14
C VAL A 64 -13.85 10.57 -2.04
N PHE A 65 -14.06 11.67 -1.32
CA PHE A 65 -13.18 12.10 -0.25
C PHE A 65 -13.11 11.10 0.90
N SER A 66 -14.26 10.59 1.34
CA SER A 66 -14.32 9.67 2.47
C SER A 66 -13.67 8.33 2.15
N VAL A 67 -13.89 7.77 0.95
CA VAL A 67 -13.28 6.50 0.51
C VAL A 67 -11.76 6.65 0.36
N VAL A 68 -11.31 7.76 -0.24
CA VAL A 68 -9.88 8.06 -0.43
C VAL A 68 -9.21 8.32 0.92
N GLN A 69 -9.81 9.12 1.79
CA GLN A 69 -9.32 9.41 3.15
C GLN A 69 -9.17 8.13 3.96
N LEU A 70 -10.20 7.27 4.01
CA LEU A 70 -10.17 6.03 4.77
C LEU A 70 -9.05 5.10 4.29
N SER A 71 -8.93 4.95 2.97
CA SER A 71 -7.91 4.10 2.35
C SER A 71 -6.49 4.61 2.62
N LEU A 72 -6.26 5.93 2.51
CA LEU A 72 -4.98 6.56 2.83
C LEU A 72 -4.62 6.37 4.31
N VAL A 73 -5.59 6.58 5.22
CA VAL A 73 -5.36 6.46 6.66
C VAL A 73 -5.04 5.02 7.04
N LEU A 74 -5.80 4.04 6.54
CA LEU A 74 -5.55 2.62 6.78
C LEU A 74 -4.14 2.23 6.31
N PHE A 75 -3.78 2.61 5.08
CA PHE A 75 -2.49 2.29 4.49
C PHE A 75 -1.32 2.95 5.22
N PHE A 76 -1.35 4.26 5.44
CA PHE A 76 -0.24 4.98 6.07
C PHE A 76 -0.11 4.68 7.56
N ALA A 77 -1.22 4.48 8.28
CA ALA A 77 -1.15 4.05 9.69
C ALA A 77 -0.46 2.71 9.83
N LEU A 78 -0.82 1.75 8.97
CA LEU A 78 -0.22 0.42 8.93
C LEU A 78 1.28 0.51 8.61
N LEU A 79 1.64 1.20 7.54
CA LEU A 79 3.03 1.29 7.07
C LEU A 79 3.94 2.05 8.02
N PHE A 80 3.50 3.20 8.55
CA PHE A 80 4.35 4.00 9.44
C PHE A 80 4.54 3.34 10.79
N SER A 81 3.52 2.68 11.33
CA SER A 81 3.62 1.94 12.58
C SER A 81 4.54 0.72 12.43
N ALA A 82 4.29 -0.11 11.42
CA ALA A 82 5.08 -1.30 11.15
C ALA A 82 6.54 -0.95 10.80
N GLY A 83 6.73 0.04 9.92
CA GLY A 83 8.04 0.44 9.42
C GLY A 83 8.95 1.05 10.49
N ARG A 84 8.43 1.93 11.37
CA ARG A 84 9.26 2.57 12.42
C ARG A 84 9.85 1.55 13.39
N VAL A 85 9.04 0.60 13.85
CA VAL A 85 9.49 -0.41 14.82
C VAL A 85 10.44 -1.40 14.14
N ALA A 86 10.14 -1.84 12.91
CA ALA A 86 10.96 -2.79 12.20
C ALA A 86 12.36 -2.27 11.86
N GLN A 87 12.49 -0.96 11.62
CA GLN A 87 13.80 -0.35 11.36
C GLN A 87 14.69 -0.26 12.58
N GLU A 88 14.09 0.01 13.74
CA GLU A 88 14.85 -0.04 14.99
C GLU A 88 15.31 -1.47 15.32
N LYS A 89 14.58 -2.49 14.84
CA LYS A 89 15.04 -3.88 14.91
C LYS A 89 16.20 -4.15 13.95
N ASP A 90 16.06 -3.78 12.69
CA ASP A 90 17.11 -3.99 11.68
C ASP A 90 18.40 -3.26 12.09
N GLY A 91 18.30 -2.03 12.62
CA GLY A 91 19.43 -1.26 13.15
C GLY A 91 19.89 -1.63 14.56
N ARG A 92 19.35 -2.70 15.18
CA ARG A 92 19.66 -3.17 16.54
C ARG A 92 19.46 -2.15 17.68
N THR A 93 18.78 -1.04 17.43
CA THR A 93 18.52 -0.01 18.44
C THR A 93 17.36 -0.34 19.36
N LEU A 94 16.44 -1.23 18.95
CA LEU A 94 15.35 -1.69 19.82
C LEU A 94 15.88 -2.36 21.09
N ILE A 95 16.94 -3.15 20.99
CA ILE A 95 17.55 -3.86 22.13
C ILE A 95 18.13 -2.84 23.12
N LEU A 96 18.74 -1.76 22.64
CA LEU A 96 19.23 -0.66 23.47
C LEU A 96 18.09 -0.01 24.26
N LEU A 97 16.94 0.25 23.63
CA LEU A 97 15.77 0.80 24.32
C LEU A 97 15.22 -0.14 25.39
N LEU A 98 15.26 -1.45 25.16
CA LEU A 98 14.82 -2.46 26.14
C LEU A 98 15.75 -2.59 27.36
N MET A 99 16.98 -2.06 27.27
CA MET A 99 17.92 -1.99 28.40
C MET A 99 17.78 -0.71 29.24
N THR A 100 16.96 0.25 28.81
CA THR A 100 16.68 1.48 29.56
C THR A 100 15.51 1.30 30.53
N ASP A 101 15.33 2.24 31.47
CA ASP A 101 14.23 2.26 32.46
C ASP A 101 12.82 2.52 31.89
N LEU A 102 12.62 2.34 30.58
CA LEU A 102 11.32 2.52 29.93
C LEU A 102 10.37 1.36 30.23
N ARG A 103 9.15 1.68 30.64
CA ARG A 103 8.10 0.66 30.82
C ARG A 103 7.62 0.16 29.46
N ASP A 104 7.24 -1.11 29.39
CA ASP A 104 6.76 -1.75 28.14
C ASP A 104 5.59 -0.98 27.50
N ARG A 105 4.68 -0.46 28.33
CA ARG A 105 3.56 0.39 27.90
C ARG A 105 4.01 1.74 27.31
N GLU A 106 5.04 2.36 27.88
CA GLU A 106 5.57 3.65 27.42
C GLU A 106 6.31 3.48 26.09
N LEU A 107 6.98 2.34 25.91
CA LEU A 107 7.64 1.99 24.66
C LEU A 107 6.62 1.71 23.54
N VAL A 108 5.64 0.85 23.79
CA VAL A 108 4.63 0.47 22.77
C VAL A 108 3.75 1.66 22.42
N LEU A 109 3.11 2.32 23.40
CA LEU A 109 2.22 3.44 23.15
C LEU A 109 2.97 4.68 22.65
N GLY A 110 4.20 4.91 23.12
CA GLY A 110 5.04 6.02 22.66
C GLY A 110 5.41 5.86 21.19
N LYS A 111 5.81 4.66 20.76
CA LYS A 111 6.10 4.38 19.34
C LYS A 111 4.86 4.41 18.45
N LEU A 112 3.75 3.82 18.91
CA LEU A 112 2.48 3.87 18.21
C LEU A 112 2.05 5.33 17.98
N SER A 113 1.97 6.11 19.06
CA SER A 113 1.53 7.52 19.01
C SER A 113 2.46 8.36 18.14
N ALA A 114 3.77 8.16 18.25
CA ALA A 114 4.73 8.82 17.38
C ALA A 114 4.43 8.48 15.91
N SER A 115 4.28 7.19 15.58
CA SER A 115 4.05 6.71 14.21
C SER A 115 2.76 7.24 13.59
N LEU A 116 1.73 7.40 14.41
CA LEU A 116 0.42 7.91 14.00
C LEU A 116 0.35 9.44 14.00
N LEU A 117 1.35 10.15 14.49
CA LEU A 117 1.34 11.62 14.56
C LEU A 117 1.13 12.24 13.17
N VAL A 118 1.86 11.76 12.15
CA VAL A 118 1.69 12.24 10.77
C VAL A 118 0.28 11.96 10.25
N VAL A 119 -0.25 10.76 10.51
CA VAL A 119 -1.61 10.37 10.09
C VAL A 119 -2.67 11.23 10.78
N GLY A 120 -2.54 11.45 12.10
CA GLY A 120 -3.43 12.32 12.86
C GLY A 120 -3.37 13.78 12.40
N VAL A 121 -2.20 14.25 12.01
CA VAL A 121 -2.04 15.59 11.41
C VAL A 121 -2.74 15.68 10.06
N LEU A 122 -2.61 14.68 9.18
CA LEU A 122 -3.31 14.67 7.90
C LEU A 122 -4.84 14.63 8.11
N LEU A 123 -5.33 13.84 9.07
CA LEU A 123 -6.73 13.83 9.47
C LEU A 123 -7.22 15.18 9.99
N ALA A 124 -6.48 15.83 10.89
CA ALA A 124 -6.84 17.16 11.37
C ALA A 124 -6.85 18.21 10.25
N THR A 125 -5.97 18.04 9.26
CA THR A 125 -5.85 18.94 8.11
C THR A 125 -6.99 18.74 7.09
N SER A 126 -7.63 17.56 7.04
CA SER A 126 -8.80 17.34 6.17
C SER A 126 -10.11 17.83 6.77
N VAL A 127 -10.19 18.11 8.08
CA VAL A 127 -11.42 18.63 8.74
C VAL A 127 -11.99 19.86 8.01
N PRO A 128 -11.22 20.94 7.72
CA PRO A 128 -11.78 22.12 7.07
C PRO A 128 -12.27 21.82 5.64
N VAL A 129 -11.58 20.91 4.95
CA VAL A 129 -11.95 20.50 3.59
C VAL A 129 -13.29 19.76 3.59
N PHE A 130 -13.51 18.84 4.52
CA PHE A 130 -14.79 18.12 4.65
C PHE A 130 -15.94 19.04 5.07
N VAL A 131 -15.68 20.01 5.95
CA VAL A 131 -16.67 21.04 6.34
C VAL A 131 -17.03 21.93 5.15
N MET A 132 -16.08 22.24 4.26
CA MET A 132 -16.38 22.98 3.03
C MET A 132 -17.31 22.20 2.10
N VAL A 133 -17.18 20.88 2.02
CA VAL A 133 -18.09 20.03 1.22
C VAL A 133 -19.51 20.07 1.77
N HIS A 134 -19.70 20.11 3.09
CA HIS A 134 -21.02 20.30 3.70
C HIS A 134 -21.72 21.57 3.21
N MET A 135 -20.97 22.67 2.96
CA MET A 135 -21.53 23.92 2.45
C MET A 135 -22.11 23.81 1.03
N LEU A 136 -21.71 22.80 0.25
CA LEU A 136 -22.27 22.52 -1.09
C LEU A 136 -23.67 21.87 -1.00
N GLY A 137 -24.07 21.39 0.18
CA GLY A 137 -25.34 20.68 0.39
C GLY A 137 -25.24 19.17 0.09
N GLY A 138 -26.30 18.44 0.41
CA GLY A 138 -26.38 16.98 0.20
C GLY A 138 -25.67 16.11 1.24
N VAL A 139 -24.94 16.71 2.18
CA VAL A 139 -24.18 16.01 3.25
C VAL A 139 -24.46 16.67 4.59
N GLY A 140 -24.75 15.90 5.63
CA GLY A 140 -24.93 16.40 7.00
C GLY A 140 -23.61 16.54 7.78
N LEU A 141 -23.55 17.46 8.75
CA LEU A 141 -22.39 17.58 9.65
C LEU A 141 -22.14 16.31 10.46
N ASP A 142 -23.20 15.57 10.79
CA ASP A 142 -23.09 14.28 11.48
C ASP A 142 -22.35 13.25 10.62
N GLN A 143 -22.62 13.19 9.32
CA GLN A 143 -21.91 12.30 8.38
C GLN A 143 -20.42 12.64 8.32
N VAL A 144 -20.08 13.93 8.28
CA VAL A 144 -18.68 14.40 8.31
C VAL A 144 -18.00 14.03 9.62
N GLY A 145 -18.66 14.25 10.76
CA GLY A 145 -18.13 13.90 12.07
C GLY A 145 -17.86 12.39 12.20
N TRP A 146 -18.83 11.56 11.79
CA TRP A 146 -18.69 10.11 11.83
C TRP A 146 -17.67 9.57 10.84
N SER A 147 -17.54 10.13 9.63
CA SER A 147 -16.53 9.68 8.66
C SER A 147 -15.11 9.95 9.16
N LEU A 148 -14.87 11.12 9.77
CA LEU A 148 -13.59 11.49 10.36
C LEU A 148 -13.28 10.66 11.62
N ALA A 149 -14.27 10.43 12.49
CA ALA A 149 -14.12 9.57 13.67
C ALA A 149 -13.81 8.12 13.28
N LEU A 150 -14.49 7.60 12.24
CA LEU A 150 -14.25 6.28 11.68
C LEU A 150 -12.83 6.16 11.10
N CYS A 151 -12.36 7.18 10.38
CA CYS A 151 -10.98 7.21 9.88
C CYS A 151 -9.97 7.19 11.05
N ALA A 152 -10.20 7.97 12.10
CA ALA A 152 -9.33 7.99 13.27
C ALA A 152 -9.28 6.62 13.98
N ALA A 153 -10.43 5.99 14.20
CA ALA A 153 -10.53 4.66 14.80
C ALA A 153 -9.85 3.60 13.94
N THR A 154 -10.04 3.64 12.62
CA THR A 154 -9.39 2.74 11.65
C THR A 154 -7.87 2.93 11.67
N GLY A 155 -7.39 4.17 11.69
CA GLY A 155 -5.96 4.48 11.80
C GLY A 155 -5.34 3.95 13.09
N LEU A 156 -6.05 4.06 14.22
CA LEU A 156 -5.61 3.48 15.50
C LEU A 156 -5.57 1.94 15.45
N ALA A 157 -6.59 1.29 14.90
CA ALA A 157 -6.66 -0.16 14.78
C ALA A 157 -5.57 -0.72 13.84
N ALA A 158 -5.43 -0.14 12.64
CA ALA A 158 -4.41 -0.52 11.65
C ALA A 158 -3.00 -0.23 12.16
N GLY A 159 -2.79 0.91 12.82
CA GLY A 159 -1.53 1.24 13.48
C GLY A 159 -1.18 0.26 14.60
N SER A 160 -2.17 -0.15 15.42
CA SER A 160 -1.97 -1.11 16.50
C SER A 160 -1.61 -2.49 15.95
N TRP A 161 -2.31 -2.94 14.90
CA TRP A 161 -1.97 -4.16 14.16
C TRP A 161 -0.54 -4.11 13.59
N GLY A 162 -0.17 -3.02 12.91
CA GLY A 162 1.18 -2.83 12.38
C GLY A 162 2.26 -2.87 13.46
N SER A 163 2.01 -2.26 14.62
CA SER A 163 2.95 -2.27 15.75
C SER A 163 3.11 -3.68 16.34
N LEU A 164 2.01 -4.42 16.51
CA LEU A 164 2.02 -5.79 17.01
C LEU A 164 2.88 -6.68 16.12
N VAL A 165 2.63 -6.64 14.80
CA VAL A 165 3.38 -7.44 13.84
C VAL A 165 4.87 -7.07 13.86
N ALA A 166 5.20 -5.78 13.98
CA ALA A 166 6.58 -5.32 14.03
C ALA A 166 7.33 -5.74 15.30
N PHE A 167 6.67 -5.76 16.47
CA PHE A 167 7.28 -6.30 17.68
C PHE A 167 7.40 -7.83 17.66
N TRP A 168 6.54 -8.52 16.91
CA TRP A 168 6.58 -9.97 16.77
C TRP A 168 7.60 -10.47 15.72
N ARG A 169 7.88 -9.68 14.68
CA ARG A 169 8.76 -10.09 13.56
C ARG A 169 10.10 -9.38 13.59
N ASP A 170 11.12 -10.09 13.10
CA ASP A 170 12.52 -9.66 13.18
C ASP A 170 12.97 -8.89 11.94
N LYS A 171 12.39 -9.20 10.78
CA LYS A 171 12.76 -8.62 9.48
C LYS A 171 11.72 -7.62 9.01
N THR A 172 12.16 -6.47 8.50
CA THR A 172 11.31 -5.42 7.91
C THR A 172 10.38 -5.95 6.81
N PHE A 173 10.91 -6.70 5.84
CA PHE A 173 10.08 -7.29 4.77
C PHE A 173 8.93 -8.14 5.32
N GLN A 174 9.24 -9.08 6.21
CA GLN A 174 8.24 -9.97 6.81
C GLN A 174 7.21 -9.19 7.61
N THR A 175 7.66 -8.14 8.31
CA THR A 175 6.79 -7.26 9.08
C THR A 175 5.79 -6.53 8.18
N LEU A 176 6.27 -5.88 7.12
CA LEU A 176 5.42 -5.15 6.18
C LEU A 176 4.47 -6.09 5.44
N ALA A 177 4.96 -7.24 4.97
CA ALA A 177 4.15 -8.22 4.25
C ALA A 177 3.02 -8.79 5.13
N ILE A 178 3.33 -9.19 6.37
CA ILE A 178 2.33 -9.72 7.31
C ILE A 178 1.37 -8.63 7.77
N ALA A 179 1.84 -7.39 7.93
CA ALA A 179 0.97 -6.27 8.27
C ALA A 179 -0.09 -6.05 7.19
N VAL A 180 0.30 -5.96 5.92
CA VAL A 180 -0.62 -5.78 4.78
C VAL A 180 -1.51 -7.00 4.59
N LEU A 181 -0.93 -8.21 4.50
CA LEU A 181 -1.70 -9.44 4.31
C LEU A 181 -2.66 -9.70 5.46
N GLY A 182 -2.23 -9.46 6.70
CA GLY A 182 -3.07 -9.64 7.87
C GLY A 182 -4.26 -8.67 7.90
N THR A 183 -4.07 -7.43 7.44
CA THR A 183 -5.17 -6.46 7.34
C THR A 183 -6.17 -6.87 6.27
N VAL A 184 -5.70 -7.28 5.08
CA VAL A 184 -6.56 -7.77 4.00
C VAL A 184 -7.29 -9.05 4.40
N LEU A 185 -6.59 -10.00 5.01
CA LEU A 185 -7.18 -11.24 5.51
C LEU A 185 -8.22 -10.96 6.60
N PHE A 186 -7.94 -10.02 7.52
CA PHE A 186 -8.90 -9.61 8.55
C PHE A 186 -10.19 -9.08 7.93
N LEU A 187 -10.08 -8.12 6.99
CA LEU A 187 -11.26 -7.58 6.29
C LEU A 187 -11.99 -8.66 5.49
N GLY A 188 -11.27 -9.53 4.78
CA GLY A 188 -11.84 -10.65 4.03
C GLY A 188 -12.54 -11.67 4.92
N CYS A 189 -11.99 -11.98 6.10
CA CYS A 189 -12.64 -12.86 7.07
C CYS A 189 -13.90 -12.24 7.65
N VAL A 190 -13.89 -10.94 7.95
CA VAL A 190 -15.10 -10.21 8.39
C VAL A 190 -16.18 -10.32 7.31
N GLU A 191 -15.85 -10.00 6.05
CA GLU A 191 -16.79 -10.12 4.93
C GLU A 191 -17.31 -11.54 4.73
N ALA A 192 -16.43 -12.56 4.80
CA ALA A 192 -16.83 -13.94 4.65
C ALA A 192 -17.79 -14.40 5.75
N VAL A 193 -17.53 -14.03 7.01
CA VAL A 193 -18.42 -14.39 8.13
C VAL A 193 -19.78 -13.73 7.98
N VAL A 194 -19.81 -12.46 7.56
CA VAL A 194 -21.08 -11.76 7.35
C VAL A 194 -21.85 -12.35 6.17
N ALA A 195 -21.17 -12.64 5.05
CA ALA A 195 -21.79 -13.28 3.89
C ALA A 195 -22.39 -14.67 4.20
N LEU A 196 -21.73 -15.45 5.07
CA LEU A 196 -22.21 -16.78 5.46
C LEU A 196 -23.39 -16.76 6.43
N ASN A 197 -23.46 -15.77 7.34
CA ASN A 197 -24.51 -15.70 8.36
C ASN A 197 -25.68 -14.78 7.96
N GLY A 198 -25.49 -13.94 6.95
CA GLY A 198 -26.44 -12.92 6.51
C GLY A 198 -26.36 -11.63 7.34
N ASP A 199 -26.57 -10.49 6.68
CA ASP A 199 -26.48 -9.15 7.28
C ASP A 199 -27.48 -8.93 8.44
N SER A 200 -28.63 -9.60 8.40
CA SER A 200 -29.67 -9.49 9.42
C SER A 200 -29.44 -10.35 10.66
N SER A 201 -28.44 -11.24 10.64
CA SER A 201 -28.11 -12.08 11.79
C SER A 201 -27.37 -11.28 12.88
N ALA A 202 -27.54 -11.66 14.14
CA ALA A 202 -26.82 -11.01 15.25
C ALA A 202 -25.29 -11.13 15.07
N VAL A 203 -24.81 -12.29 14.59
CA VAL A 203 -23.39 -12.52 14.31
C VAL A 203 -22.91 -11.64 13.16
N GLY A 204 -23.67 -11.57 12.07
CA GLY A 204 -23.39 -10.70 10.93
C GLY A 204 -23.32 -9.23 11.32
N TYR A 205 -24.24 -8.76 12.17
CA TYR A 205 -24.20 -7.40 12.70
C TYR A 205 -22.91 -7.12 13.48
N TRP A 206 -22.61 -7.89 14.54
CA TRP A 206 -21.44 -7.64 15.39
C TRP A 206 -20.11 -7.76 14.65
N VAL A 207 -20.00 -8.72 13.73
CA VAL A 207 -18.78 -8.91 12.94
C VAL A 207 -18.66 -7.83 11.87
N GLY A 208 -19.77 -7.41 11.26
CA GLY A 208 -19.82 -6.34 10.26
C GLY A 208 -19.31 -4.99 10.79
N LEU A 209 -19.51 -4.70 12.08
CA LEU A 209 -18.96 -3.50 12.75
C LEU A 209 -17.43 -3.39 12.67
N LEU A 210 -16.73 -4.50 12.46
CA LEU A 210 -15.26 -4.54 12.36
C LEU A 210 -14.74 -4.12 10.98
N ASN A 211 -15.59 -4.05 9.96
CA ASN A 211 -15.18 -3.55 8.64
C ASN A 211 -15.47 -2.05 8.51
N PRO A 212 -14.42 -1.19 8.46
CA PRO A 212 -14.61 0.25 8.32
C PRO A 212 -15.21 0.64 6.97
N TYR A 213 -15.02 -0.14 5.90
CA TYR A 213 -15.62 0.16 4.60
C TYR A 213 -17.14 -0.05 4.59
N ARG A 214 -17.66 -1.03 5.34
CA ARG A 214 -19.11 -1.23 5.53
C ARG A 214 -19.73 -0.08 6.32
N ALA A 215 -19.11 0.28 7.44
CA ALA A 215 -19.53 1.42 8.23
C ALA A 215 -19.49 2.72 7.41
N LEU A 216 -18.50 2.87 6.52
CA LEU A 216 -18.45 4.01 5.60
C LEU A 216 -19.59 4.00 4.58
N SER A 217 -19.94 2.84 3.99
CA SER A 217 -21.08 2.78 3.07
C SER A 217 -22.41 3.15 3.74
N GLU A 218 -22.60 2.80 5.02
CA GLU A 218 -23.78 3.22 5.79
C GLU A 218 -23.81 4.73 6.04
N ILE A 219 -22.65 5.35 6.31
CA ILE A 219 -22.55 6.82 6.46
C ILE A 219 -22.89 7.50 5.13
N LEU A 220 -22.42 6.96 4.01
CA LEU A 220 -22.61 7.52 2.68
C LEU A 220 -24.04 7.35 2.14
N ALA A 221 -24.73 6.27 2.51
CA ALA A 221 -26.08 5.96 2.07
C ALA A 221 -27.04 5.85 3.27
N PRO A 222 -27.38 6.96 3.95
CA PRO A 222 -28.22 6.93 5.15
C PRO A 222 -29.65 6.42 4.90
N LEU A 223 -30.09 6.46 3.64
CA LEU A 223 -31.44 6.05 3.21
C LEU A 223 -31.51 4.60 2.71
N SER A 224 -30.38 3.92 2.51
CA SER A 224 -30.37 2.53 2.03
C SER A 224 -30.53 1.49 3.16
N GLY A 225 -30.51 1.94 4.42
CA GLY A 225 -30.66 1.09 5.60
C GLY A 225 -32.13 0.78 5.95
N SER A 226 -32.34 -0.28 6.71
CA SER A 226 -33.61 -0.76 7.28
C SER A 226 -34.22 0.17 8.35
N SER A 227 -33.88 1.45 8.35
CA SER A 227 -34.38 2.47 9.29
C SER A 227 -35.66 3.19 8.80
N LEU A 228 -36.38 2.59 7.84
CA LEU A 228 -37.65 3.11 7.33
C LEU A 228 -38.86 2.87 8.25
N ILE A 229 -38.68 2.26 9.41
CA ILE A 229 -39.76 2.05 10.40
C ILE A 229 -39.60 3.04 11.57
N GLY A 230 -40.24 4.20 11.44
CA GLY A 230 -40.71 5.03 12.57
C GLY A 230 -39.68 5.79 13.41
N GLU A 231 -38.37 5.54 13.30
CA GLU A 231 -37.33 6.33 13.97
C GLU A 231 -36.72 7.39 13.04
N ALA A 232 -36.41 8.56 13.58
CA ALA A 232 -35.70 9.60 12.84
C ALA A 232 -34.37 9.04 12.31
N VAL A 233 -34.11 9.19 11.02
CA VAL A 233 -32.87 8.73 10.35
C VAL A 233 -31.67 9.35 11.07
N ARG A 234 -31.04 8.59 11.97
CA ARG A 234 -29.81 8.97 12.66
C ARG A 234 -28.65 8.25 12.00
N VAL A 235 -27.76 9.01 11.38
CA VAL A 235 -26.48 8.48 10.93
C VAL A 235 -25.61 8.28 12.17
N SER A 236 -25.32 7.04 12.54
CA SER A 236 -24.41 6.75 13.65
C SER A 236 -23.43 5.64 13.30
N ALA A 237 -22.15 5.98 13.19
CA ALA A 237 -21.06 5.00 13.11
C ALA A 237 -20.47 4.64 14.48
N GLY A 238 -21.13 5.07 15.57
CA GLY A 238 -20.68 4.87 16.95
C GLY A 238 -20.32 3.42 17.30
N PRO A 239 -21.15 2.41 16.96
CA PRO A 239 -20.84 1.01 17.22
C PRO A 239 -19.56 0.54 16.52
N SER A 240 -19.38 0.88 15.24
CA SER A 240 -18.18 0.50 14.45
C SER A 240 -16.93 1.21 14.96
N VAL A 241 -17.04 2.51 15.29
CA VAL A 241 -15.96 3.27 15.93
C VAL A 241 -15.54 2.64 17.25
N ALA A 242 -16.50 2.28 18.12
CA ALA A 242 -16.23 1.64 19.39
C ALA A 242 -15.60 0.24 19.21
N ALA A 243 -16.08 -0.55 18.25
CA ALA A 243 -15.55 -1.86 17.93
C ALA A 243 -14.08 -1.78 17.46
N LEU A 244 -13.76 -0.86 16.55
CA LEU A 244 -12.39 -0.65 16.06
C LEU A 244 -11.45 -0.13 17.15
N VAL A 245 -11.93 0.77 18.03
CA VAL A 245 -11.17 1.23 19.20
C VAL A 245 -10.93 0.07 20.17
N ALA A 246 -11.93 -0.78 20.42
CA ALA A 246 -11.79 -1.96 21.26
C ALA A 246 -10.75 -2.95 20.69
N VAL A 247 -10.75 -3.18 19.38
CA VAL A 247 -9.73 -3.98 18.68
C VAL A 247 -8.35 -3.35 18.87
N ALA A 248 -8.22 -2.03 18.68
CA ALA A 248 -6.95 -1.33 18.88
C ALA A 248 -6.43 -1.51 20.33
N VAL A 249 -7.31 -1.36 21.33
CA VAL A 249 -6.96 -1.56 22.74
C VAL A 249 -6.51 -3.00 22.99
N LEU A 250 -7.24 -4.00 22.50
CA LEU A 250 -6.90 -5.41 22.65
C LEU A 250 -5.52 -5.72 22.04
N LEU A 251 -5.27 -5.25 20.81
CA LEU A 251 -3.99 -5.45 20.13
C LEU A 251 -2.83 -4.80 20.90
N ASN A 252 -3.03 -3.60 21.46
CA ASN A 252 -2.02 -2.94 22.28
C ASN A 252 -1.76 -3.68 23.59
N VAL A 253 -2.79 -4.18 24.28
CA VAL A 253 -2.64 -4.98 25.50
C VAL A 253 -1.84 -6.25 25.23
N VAL A 254 -2.15 -6.97 24.15
CA VAL A 254 -1.40 -8.16 23.73
C VAL A 254 0.06 -7.83 23.41
N THR A 255 0.29 -6.72 22.70
CA THR A 255 1.63 -6.26 22.34
C THR A 255 2.47 -5.94 23.56
N ILE A 256 1.89 -5.21 24.53
CA ILE A 256 2.56 -4.88 25.80
C ILE A 256 2.89 -6.15 26.58
N ALA A 257 1.92 -7.07 26.73
CA ALA A 257 2.12 -8.30 27.49
C ALA A 257 3.16 -9.25 26.87
N ARG A 258 3.33 -9.24 25.55
CA ARG A 258 4.25 -10.14 24.84
C ARG A 258 5.58 -9.51 24.44
N LEU A 259 5.77 -8.21 24.64
CA LEU A 259 6.94 -7.46 24.17
C LEU A 259 8.28 -8.13 24.54
N ARG A 260 8.51 -8.38 25.83
CA ARG A 260 9.76 -8.97 26.35
C ARG A 260 9.91 -10.45 26.01
N LYS A 261 8.80 -11.16 25.83
CA LYS A 261 8.81 -12.56 25.38
C LYS A 261 9.22 -12.68 23.92
N TRP A 262 8.84 -11.72 23.09
CA TRP A 262 9.24 -11.67 21.68
C TRP A 262 10.64 -11.10 21.46
N ASN A 263 11.12 -10.24 22.37
CA ASN A 263 12.40 -9.54 22.22
C ASN A 263 13.27 -9.72 23.49
N PRO A 264 13.87 -10.91 23.69
CA PRO A 264 14.71 -11.18 24.85
C PRO A 264 16.06 -10.43 24.79
N THR A 265 16.56 -10.02 25.95
CA THR A 265 17.85 -9.32 26.14
C THR A 265 19.04 -10.24 25.84
N PRO A 266 20.19 -9.74 25.35
CA PRO A 266 21.36 -10.52 24.95
C PRO A 266 21.86 -11.63 25.90
N THR A 267 21.65 -11.51 27.22
CA THR A 267 22.04 -12.56 28.19
C THR A 267 21.34 -13.91 27.95
N VAL A 268 20.20 -13.91 27.25
CA VAL A 268 19.50 -15.13 26.79
C VAL A 268 20.00 -15.60 25.42
N PHE A 269 20.48 -14.67 24.57
CA PHE A 269 21.07 -15.00 23.27
C PHE A 269 22.39 -15.76 23.41
N ASP A 270 23.23 -15.42 24.39
CA ASP A 270 24.48 -16.17 24.65
C ASP A 270 24.22 -17.62 25.04
N ASN A 271 23.19 -17.89 25.84
CA ASN A 271 22.78 -19.27 26.17
C ASN A 271 22.20 -20.05 24.98
N THR A 272 21.66 -19.35 23.98
CA THR A 272 21.10 -19.98 22.78
C THR A 272 22.20 -20.24 21.75
N LYS A 273 23.14 -19.29 21.58
CA LYS A 273 24.37 -19.48 20.80
C LYS A 273 25.26 -20.57 21.37
N ALA A 274 25.44 -20.64 22.68
CA ALA A 274 26.20 -21.72 23.32
C ALA A 274 25.62 -23.11 22.99
N LYS A 275 24.28 -23.24 22.94
CA LYS A 275 23.60 -24.48 22.50
C LYS A 275 23.72 -24.72 20.99
N GLU A 276 23.63 -23.68 20.17
CA GLU A 276 23.80 -23.79 18.71
C GLU A 276 25.26 -24.09 18.31
N ASP A 277 26.25 -23.61 19.07
CA ASP A 277 27.69 -23.85 18.87
C ASP A 277 28.09 -25.27 19.33
N GLU A 278 27.45 -25.80 20.38
CA GLU A 278 27.52 -27.23 20.75
C GLU A 278 26.87 -28.14 19.70
N GLU A 279 25.76 -27.74 19.07
CA GLU A 279 25.16 -28.48 17.96
C GLU A 279 25.99 -28.34 16.65
N ALA A 280 26.59 -27.17 16.39
CA ALA A 280 27.37 -26.92 15.17
C ALA A 280 28.69 -27.71 15.11
N THR A 281 29.30 -27.99 16.26
CA THR A 281 30.48 -28.87 16.34
C THR A 281 30.17 -30.33 16.01
N THR A 282 28.89 -30.72 16.01
CA THR A 282 28.43 -32.07 15.61
C THR A 282 27.86 -32.14 14.18
N ALA A 283 27.81 -31.03 13.45
CA ALA A 283 27.18 -30.99 12.12
C ALA A 283 28.13 -31.54 11.03
N PRO A 284 27.65 -32.41 10.11
CA PRO A 284 28.48 -32.95 9.05
C PRO A 284 29.01 -31.84 8.11
N ALA A 285 30.24 -32.00 7.65
CA ALA A 285 30.91 -31.08 6.73
C ALA A 285 29.98 -30.73 5.55
N ARG A 286 29.57 -29.47 5.46
CA ARG A 286 28.64 -29.00 4.43
C ARG A 286 29.29 -29.21 3.07
N THR A 287 28.65 -30.01 2.22
CA THR A 287 29.09 -30.22 0.84
C THR A 287 29.18 -28.88 0.11
N ASN A 288 30.35 -28.60 -0.48
CA ASN A 288 30.60 -27.35 -1.17
C ASN A 288 29.68 -27.29 -2.39
N ARG A 289 28.68 -26.40 -2.35
CA ARG A 289 27.72 -26.26 -3.44
C ARG A 289 28.37 -25.46 -4.57
N PRO A 290 28.33 -25.92 -5.84
CA PRO A 290 28.88 -25.15 -6.93
C PRO A 290 28.15 -23.80 -7.04
N ILE A 291 28.93 -22.72 -7.05
CA ILE A 291 28.46 -21.35 -7.20
C ILE A 291 28.17 -21.12 -8.68
N TRP A 292 27.04 -20.47 -8.99
CA TRP A 292 26.70 -20.15 -10.39
C TRP A 292 27.52 -18.98 -10.92
N ARG A 293 27.49 -18.77 -12.25
CA ARG A 293 28.16 -17.64 -12.91
C ARG A 293 27.86 -16.29 -12.26
N ASN A 294 26.61 -16.06 -11.85
CA ASN A 294 26.24 -14.92 -11.03
C ASN A 294 26.14 -15.37 -9.56
N PRO A 295 27.07 -14.95 -8.67
CA PRO A 295 27.06 -15.35 -7.27
C PRO A 295 25.90 -14.73 -6.48
N VAL A 296 25.44 -13.53 -6.86
CA VAL A 296 24.35 -12.81 -6.19
C VAL A 296 23.04 -13.56 -6.38
N ILE A 297 22.69 -13.93 -7.61
CA ILE A 297 21.43 -14.66 -7.85
C ILE A 297 21.45 -16.05 -7.20
N TRP A 298 22.60 -16.73 -7.23
CA TRP A 298 22.79 -18.01 -6.54
C TRP A 298 22.54 -17.87 -5.04
N ARG A 299 23.09 -16.82 -4.42
CA ARG A 299 22.89 -16.53 -2.99
C ARG A 299 21.40 -16.33 -2.71
N GLU A 300 20.74 -15.43 -3.44
CA GLU A 300 19.32 -15.09 -3.23
C GLU A 300 18.42 -16.33 -3.33
N ILE A 301 18.67 -17.21 -4.30
CA ILE A 301 17.84 -18.40 -4.57
C ILE A 301 18.19 -19.58 -3.64
N ARG A 302 19.48 -19.86 -3.42
CA ARG A 302 19.93 -21.11 -2.76
C ARG A 302 20.12 -20.98 -1.26
N THR A 303 20.35 -19.79 -0.73
CA THR A 303 20.66 -19.59 0.71
C THR A 303 19.45 -19.23 1.57
N ARG A 304 18.23 -19.21 1.00
CA ARG A 304 17.01 -18.77 1.69
C ARG A 304 17.21 -17.39 2.36
N ALA A 305 17.74 -16.42 1.61
CA ALA A 305 18.09 -15.09 2.10
C ALA A 305 16.95 -14.40 2.88
N TYR A 306 15.69 -14.69 2.54
CA TYR A 306 14.49 -14.10 3.16
C TYR A 306 13.96 -14.87 4.39
N GLY A 307 14.61 -15.98 4.78
CA GLY A 307 14.29 -16.80 5.96
C GLY A 307 13.12 -17.77 5.78
N ARG A 308 13.01 -18.77 6.68
CA ARG A 308 11.94 -19.81 6.64
C ARG A 308 10.53 -19.23 6.82
N LYS A 309 10.40 -18.09 7.50
CA LYS A 309 9.10 -17.46 7.78
C LYS A 309 8.41 -16.88 6.54
N ILE A 310 9.10 -16.79 5.39
CA ILE A 310 8.48 -16.37 4.13
C ILE A 310 7.40 -17.33 3.64
N PHE A 311 7.47 -18.62 4.00
CA PHE A 311 6.42 -19.58 3.68
C PHE A 311 5.07 -19.19 4.29
N ALA A 312 5.06 -18.54 5.47
CA ALA A 312 3.83 -18.06 6.08
C ALA A 312 3.17 -16.93 5.27
N VAL A 313 3.98 -16.02 4.70
CA VAL A 313 3.51 -14.95 3.80
C VAL A 313 2.88 -15.56 2.55
N LYS A 314 3.55 -16.54 1.94
CA LYS A 314 3.04 -17.26 0.76
C LYS A 314 1.74 -18.01 1.06
N LEU A 315 1.69 -18.73 2.19
CA LEU A 315 0.50 -19.48 2.61
C LEU A 315 -0.68 -18.54 2.88
N ALA A 316 -0.44 -17.42 3.56
CA ALA A 316 -1.49 -16.42 3.80
C ALA A 316 -2.04 -15.85 2.48
N TYR A 317 -1.17 -15.55 1.52
CA TYR A 317 -1.60 -15.07 0.20
C TYR A 317 -2.40 -16.13 -0.58
N VAL A 318 -1.98 -17.40 -0.53
CA VAL A 318 -2.76 -18.52 -1.11
C VAL A 318 -4.13 -18.65 -0.44
N ALA A 319 -4.22 -18.48 0.88
CA ALA A 319 -5.49 -18.51 1.61
C ALA A 319 -6.43 -17.39 1.17
N ILE A 320 -5.92 -16.16 0.97
CA ILE A 320 -6.71 -15.04 0.44
C ILE A 320 -7.21 -15.35 -0.97
N ALA A 321 -6.35 -15.91 -1.83
CA ALA A 321 -6.74 -16.29 -3.18
C ALA A 321 -7.80 -17.40 -3.19
N ALA A 322 -7.66 -18.41 -2.32
CA ALA A 322 -8.66 -19.47 -2.17
C ALA A 322 -10.00 -18.92 -1.67
N ALA A 323 -9.98 -17.97 -0.73
CA ALA A 323 -11.19 -17.29 -0.26
C ALA A 323 -11.85 -16.46 -1.37
N ALA A 324 -11.07 -15.76 -2.19
CA ALA A 324 -11.58 -15.00 -3.33
C ALA A 324 -12.25 -15.92 -4.37
N VAL A 325 -11.64 -17.06 -4.69
CA VAL A 325 -12.22 -18.08 -5.58
C VAL A 325 -13.50 -18.65 -4.96
N PHE A 326 -13.49 -18.99 -3.67
CA PHE A 326 -14.67 -19.50 -2.97
C PHE A 326 -15.84 -18.51 -3.03
N TRP A 327 -15.57 -17.22 -2.78
CA TRP A 327 -16.56 -16.16 -2.86
C TRP A 327 -17.15 -16.04 -4.28
N LEU A 328 -16.30 -16.07 -5.31
CA LEU A 328 -16.75 -16.03 -6.70
C LEU A 328 -17.61 -17.22 -7.10
N VAL A 329 -17.23 -18.44 -6.68
CA VAL A 329 -18.01 -19.66 -6.96
C VAL A 329 -19.35 -19.61 -6.22
N GLY A 330 -19.38 -19.11 -4.99
CA GLY A 330 -20.59 -18.98 -4.18
C GLY A 330 -21.55 -17.89 -4.65
N ALA A 331 -21.02 -16.77 -5.17
CA ALA A 331 -21.83 -15.65 -5.67
C ALA A 331 -22.59 -15.99 -6.97
N GLY A 332 -22.18 -17.04 -7.68
CA GLY A 332 -22.70 -17.36 -9.00
C GLY A 332 -22.29 -16.34 -10.07
N ARG A 333 -22.80 -16.49 -11.30
CA ARG A 333 -22.62 -15.48 -12.34
C ARG A 333 -23.62 -14.35 -12.13
N SER A 334 -23.24 -13.36 -11.34
CA SER A 334 -23.95 -12.08 -11.27
C SER A 334 -23.37 -11.11 -12.30
N ASP A 335 -24.22 -10.56 -13.16
CA ASP A 335 -23.83 -9.48 -14.10
C ASP A 335 -23.74 -8.10 -13.43
N GLU A 336 -23.97 -8.04 -12.11
CA GLU A 336 -23.88 -6.80 -11.35
C GLU A 336 -22.43 -6.32 -11.25
N LEU A 337 -22.19 -5.10 -11.75
CA LEU A 337 -20.87 -4.47 -11.72
C LEU A 337 -20.62 -3.84 -10.35
N ILE A 338 -19.50 -4.19 -9.73
CA ILE A 338 -19.02 -3.55 -8.50
C ILE A 338 -18.64 -2.11 -8.85
N LEU A 339 -19.24 -1.16 -8.13
CA LEU A 339 -19.12 0.29 -8.37
C LEU A 339 -19.52 0.71 -9.80
N GLY A 340 -20.31 -0.09 -10.52
CA GLY A 340 -20.66 0.16 -11.93
C GLY A 340 -19.47 0.07 -12.90
N MET A 341 -18.33 -0.45 -12.44
CA MET A 341 -17.05 -0.36 -13.14
C MET A 341 -16.44 -1.72 -13.49
N ILE A 342 -16.47 -2.68 -12.57
CA ILE A 342 -15.72 -3.94 -12.69
C ILE A 342 -16.62 -5.12 -12.33
N SER A 343 -16.54 -6.22 -13.08
CA SER A 343 -17.20 -7.47 -12.71
C SER A 343 -16.64 -8.04 -11.40
N PRO A 344 -17.39 -8.88 -10.66
CA PRO A 344 -16.87 -9.55 -9.46
C PRO A 344 -15.57 -10.33 -9.71
N ALA A 345 -15.49 -11.00 -10.86
CA ALA A 345 -14.30 -11.70 -11.35
C ALA A 345 -13.11 -10.75 -11.53
N GLY A 346 -13.33 -9.61 -12.20
CA GLY A 346 -12.32 -8.57 -12.37
C GLY A 346 -11.86 -7.99 -11.04
N PHE A 347 -12.79 -7.78 -10.08
CA PHE A 347 -12.45 -7.28 -8.75
C PHE A 347 -11.57 -8.23 -7.96
N ALA A 348 -11.83 -9.54 -8.03
CA ALA A 348 -10.98 -10.56 -7.42
C ALA A 348 -9.57 -10.58 -8.04
N PHE A 349 -9.47 -10.50 -9.38
CA PHE A 349 -8.18 -10.42 -10.06
C PHE A 349 -7.42 -9.14 -9.70
N VAL A 350 -8.09 -7.99 -9.71
CA VAL A 350 -7.48 -6.68 -9.38
C VAL A 350 -7.04 -6.65 -7.93
N SER A 351 -7.86 -7.11 -6.98
CA SER A 351 -7.49 -7.10 -5.55
C SER A 351 -6.28 -7.99 -5.26
N LEU A 352 -6.24 -9.21 -5.80
CA LEU A 352 -5.07 -10.10 -5.68
C LEU A 352 -3.86 -9.53 -6.42
N GLY A 353 -4.05 -8.99 -7.63
CA GLY A 353 -3.02 -8.34 -8.42
C GLY A 353 -2.38 -7.18 -7.68
N LEU A 354 -3.16 -6.23 -7.17
CA LEU A 354 -2.67 -5.09 -6.39
C LEU A 354 -1.90 -5.55 -5.15
N LEU A 355 -2.41 -6.54 -4.43
CA LEU A 355 -1.73 -7.12 -3.26
C LEU A 355 -0.39 -7.76 -3.64
N SER A 356 -0.34 -8.50 -4.76
CA SER A 356 0.90 -9.08 -5.27
C SER A 356 1.93 -8.01 -5.61
N LEU A 357 1.52 -6.93 -6.28
CA LEU A 357 2.42 -5.85 -6.68
C LEU A 357 2.97 -5.12 -5.44
N ILE A 358 2.14 -4.83 -4.44
CA ILE A 358 2.58 -4.22 -3.17
C ILE A 358 3.64 -5.09 -2.48
N LEU A 359 3.42 -6.40 -2.41
CA LEU A 359 4.36 -7.32 -1.76
C LEU A 359 5.67 -7.48 -2.53
N ILE A 360 5.59 -7.52 -3.87
CA ILE A 360 6.76 -7.56 -4.75
C ILE A 360 7.59 -6.28 -4.58
N ASN A 361 6.93 -5.11 -4.55
CA ASN A 361 7.59 -3.84 -4.28
C ASN A 361 8.26 -3.80 -2.91
N ALA A 362 7.54 -4.22 -1.87
CA ALA A 362 8.05 -4.27 -0.51
C ALA A 362 9.28 -5.18 -0.42
N GLN A 363 9.30 -6.30 -1.14
CA GLN A 363 10.48 -7.16 -1.21
C GLN A 363 11.63 -6.50 -1.97
N ALA A 364 11.33 -5.84 -3.08
CA ALA A 364 12.34 -5.19 -3.91
C ALA A 364 13.06 -4.06 -3.19
N VAL A 365 12.32 -3.16 -2.52
CA VAL A 365 12.93 -2.07 -1.75
C VAL A 365 13.74 -2.61 -0.57
N THR A 366 13.25 -3.65 0.12
CA THR A 366 13.94 -4.23 1.28
C THR A 366 15.16 -5.06 0.92
N ALA A 367 15.21 -5.63 -0.29
CA ALA A 367 16.36 -6.40 -0.78
C ALA A 367 17.66 -5.57 -0.82
N PHE A 368 17.54 -4.24 -0.95
CA PHE A 368 18.67 -3.30 -0.91
C PHE A 368 18.79 -2.60 0.44
N THR A 369 17.68 -2.10 1.00
CA THR A 369 17.73 -1.37 2.28
C THR A 369 18.25 -2.23 3.42
N SER A 370 17.92 -3.53 3.43
CA SER A 370 18.40 -4.45 4.48
C SER A 370 19.91 -4.70 4.44
N GLU A 371 20.54 -4.68 3.26
CA GLU A 371 22.00 -4.80 3.15
C GLU A 371 22.72 -3.56 3.65
N ARG A 372 22.11 -2.39 3.40
CA ARG A 372 22.56 -1.09 3.87
C ARG A 372 22.40 -0.94 5.38
N ASP A 373 21.24 -1.27 5.93
CA ASP A 373 20.98 -1.23 7.37
C ASP A 373 21.89 -2.21 8.13
N ALA A 374 22.29 -3.31 7.49
CA ALA A 374 23.25 -4.28 8.04
C ALA A 374 24.73 -3.90 7.82
N GLN A 375 25.05 -2.76 7.20
CA GLN A 375 26.41 -2.34 6.84
C GLN A 375 27.20 -3.35 5.99
N THR A 376 26.48 -4.20 5.24
CA THR A 376 27.10 -5.21 4.35
C THR A 376 27.34 -4.71 2.94
N LEU A 377 26.70 -3.60 2.58
CA LEU A 377 26.79 -3.02 1.25
C LEU A 377 28.21 -2.54 0.93
N GLU A 378 28.90 -1.89 1.87
CA GLU A 378 30.28 -1.44 1.69
C GLU A 378 31.24 -2.59 1.43
N LEU A 379 31.04 -3.74 2.10
CA LEU A 379 31.82 -4.94 1.87
C LEU A 379 31.61 -5.50 0.45
N LEU A 380 30.38 -5.46 -0.06
CA LEU A 380 30.06 -5.90 -1.42
C LEU A 380 30.72 -5.00 -2.47
N LEU A 381 30.90 -3.71 -2.19
CA LEU A 381 31.60 -2.80 -3.10
C LEU A 381 33.08 -3.11 -3.25
N VAL A 382 33.71 -3.70 -2.23
CA VAL A 382 35.13 -4.09 -2.28
C VAL A 382 35.35 -5.41 -3.03
N THR A 383 34.26 -6.10 -3.44
CA THR A 383 34.34 -7.35 -4.21
C THR A 383 34.32 -7.11 -5.73
N ASP A 384 34.73 -8.14 -6.49
CA ASP A 384 34.71 -8.14 -7.97
C ASP A 384 33.30 -8.24 -8.59
N VAL A 385 32.24 -8.07 -7.81
CA VAL A 385 30.86 -8.16 -8.31
C VAL A 385 30.52 -6.91 -9.10
N THR A 386 30.20 -7.10 -10.38
CA THR A 386 29.81 -5.98 -11.25
C THR A 386 28.41 -5.45 -10.93
N ALA A 387 28.17 -4.17 -11.21
CA ALA A 387 26.86 -3.53 -11.16
C ALA A 387 25.74 -4.35 -11.80
N ARG A 388 26.01 -4.85 -13.00
CA ARG A 388 25.08 -5.67 -13.79
C ARG A 388 24.75 -6.97 -13.06
N GLU A 389 25.76 -7.68 -12.57
CA GLU A 389 25.55 -8.92 -11.83
C GLU A 389 24.77 -8.68 -10.54
N PHE A 390 25.02 -7.57 -9.86
CA PHE A 390 24.32 -7.18 -8.65
C PHE A 390 22.84 -6.87 -8.91
N VAL A 391 22.55 -5.92 -9.81
CA VAL A 391 21.17 -5.45 -10.09
C VAL A 391 20.32 -6.59 -10.68
N TYR A 392 20.78 -7.28 -11.72
CA TYR A 392 20.03 -8.41 -12.28
C TYR A 392 19.96 -9.60 -11.33
N GLY A 393 21.00 -9.81 -10.51
CA GLY A 393 20.99 -10.86 -9.49
C GLY A 393 19.93 -10.62 -8.42
N LYS A 394 19.79 -9.37 -7.97
CA LYS A 394 18.73 -8.94 -7.04
C LYS A 394 17.34 -9.04 -7.66
N LEU A 395 17.14 -8.49 -8.87
CA LEU A 395 15.87 -8.61 -9.59
C LEU A 395 15.44 -10.07 -9.78
N GLY A 396 16.37 -10.93 -10.23
CA GLY A 396 16.10 -12.35 -10.42
C GLY A 396 15.78 -13.06 -9.11
N GLY A 397 16.49 -12.73 -8.03
CA GLY A 397 16.20 -13.24 -6.68
C GLY A 397 14.82 -12.83 -6.18
N ILE A 398 14.41 -11.59 -6.43
CA ILE A 398 13.08 -11.07 -6.10
C ILE A 398 12.00 -11.86 -6.85
N LEU A 399 12.08 -11.89 -8.18
CA LEU A 399 11.09 -12.54 -9.04
C LEU A 399 10.97 -14.05 -8.77
N TYR A 400 12.09 -14.73 -8.52
CA TYR A 400 12.07 -16.15 -8.17
C TYR A 400 11.34 -16.39 -6.85
N ASN A 401 11.59 -15.54 -5.86
CA ASN A 401 11.00 -15.68 -4.54
C ASN A 401 9.51 -15.27 -4.51
N THR A 402 9.09 -14.36 -5.38
CA THR A 402 7.70 -13.91 -5.53
C THR A 402 6.92 -14.65 -6.62
N LYS A 403 7.47 -15.73 -7.21
CA LYS A 403 6.83 -16.44 -8.31
C LYS A 403 5.42 -16.91 -7.97
N GLU A 404 5.14 -17.33 -6.74
CA GLU A 404 3.80 -17.75 -6.33
C GLU A 404 2.83 -16.56 -6.31
N LEU A 405 3.31 -15.37 -5.92
CA LEU A 405 2.52 -14.14 -5.91
C LEU A 405 2.14 -13.70 -7.33
N LEU A 406 3.03 -13.95 -8.30
CA LEU A 406 2.78 -13.71 -9.73
C LEU A 406 1.87 -14.78 -10.35
N LEU A 407 2.08 -16.05 -10.02
CA LEU A 407 1.38 -17.16 -10.67
C LEU A 407 -0.08 -17.26 -10.26
N ILE A 408 -0.44 -16.88 -9.03
CA ILE A 408 -1.81 -17.04 -8.52
C ILE A 408 -2.83 -16.13 -9.24
N PRO A 409 -2.62 -14.82 -9.43
CA PRO A 409 -3.51 -13.99 -10.24
C PRO A 409 -3.63 -14.51 -11.68
N LEU A 410 -2.53 -14.96 -12.28
CA LEU A 410 -2.55 -15.55 -13.62
C LEU A 410 -3.32 -16.88 -13.67
N ALA A 411 -3.20 -17.71 -12.64
CA ALA A 411 -3.99 -18.93 -12.52
C ALA A 411 -5.49 -18.63 -12.39
N LEU A 412 -5.85 -17.57 -11.65
CA LEU A 412 -7.23 -17.09 -11.57
C LEU A 412 -7.74 -16.60 -12.95
N ALA A 413 -6.94 -15.83 -13.68
CA ALA A 413 -7.28 -15.43 -15.05
C ALA A 413 -7.45 -16.65 -15.98
N GLY A 414 -6.58 -17.66 -15.86
CA GLY A 414 -6.70 -18.92 -16.59
C GLY A 414 -7.96 -19.71 -16.22
N TYR A 415 -8.37 -19.69 -14.95
CA TYR A 415 -9.66 -20.27 -14.52
C TYR A 415 -10.85 -19.57 -15.19
N PHE A 416 -10.79 -18.25 -15.40
CA PHE A 416 -11.81 -17.53 -16.16
C PHE A 416 -11.84 -17.89 -17.64
N VAL A 417 -10.72 -18.29 -18.25
CA VAL A 417 -10.73 -18.84 -19.61
C VAL A 417 -11.49 -20.16 -19.66
N VAL A 418 -11.23 -21.07 -18.73
CA VAL A 418 -11.88 -22.40 -18.68
C VAL A 418 -13.38 -22.26 -18.41
N THR A 419 -13.77 -21.32 -17.56
CA THR A 419 -15.18 -21.06 -17.25
C THR A 419 -15.86 -20.16 -18.28
N GLY A 420 -15.20 -19.76 -19.37
CA GLY A 420 -15.77 -18.95 -20.44
C GLY A 420 -16.03 -17.49 -20.10
N GLY A 421 -15.42 -16.96 -19.03
CA GLY A 421 -15.47 -15.54 -18.67
C GLY A 421 -14.39 -14.68 -19.35
N LEU A 422 -13.36 -15.30 -19.91
CA LEU A 422 -12.31 -14.64 -20.71
C LEU A 422 -12.02 -15.48 -21.96
N THR A 423 -11.72 -14.82 -23.08
CA THR A 423 -11.16 -15.49 -24.26
C THR A 423 -9.66 -15.80 -24.06
N GLY A 424 -9.14 -16.74 -24.85
CA GLY A 424 -7.70 -17.06 -24.82
C GLY A 424 -6.82 -15.86 -25.18
N GLU A 425 -7.27 -15.00 -26.10
CA GLU A 425 -6.55 -13.78 -26.50
C GLU A 425 -6.51 -12.77 -25.36
N GLU A 426 -7.64 -12.47 -24.72
CA GLU A 426 -7.70 -11.57 -23.56
C GLU A 426 -6.82 -12.05 -22.41
N PHE A 427 -6.76 -13.37 -22.18
CA PHE A 427 -5.83 -13.93 -21.20
C PHE A 427 -4.36 -13.61 -21.53
N THR A 428 -3.95 -13.76 -22.79
CA THR A 428 -2.56 -13.41 -23.18
C THR A 428 -2.26 -11.93 -22.95
N TYR A 429 -3.21 -11.05 -23.26
CA TYR A 429 -3.06 -9.61 -23.05
C TYR A 429 -2.95 -9.24 -21.58
N VAL A 430 -3.83 -9.81 -20.73
CA VAL A 430 -3.76 -9.63 -19.28
C VAL A 430 -2.46 -10.18 -18.71
N ALA A 431 -2.01 -11.35 -19.18
CA ALA A 431 -0.77 -11.96 -18.71
C ALA A 431 0.46 -11.10 -19.05
N ILE A 432 0.56 -10.60 -20.29
CA ILE A 432 1.65 -9.72 -20.71
C ILE A 432 1.63 -8.43 -19.89
N ALA A 433 0.50 -7.74 -19.82
CA ALA A 433 0.36 -6.49 -19.07
C ALA A 433 0.70 -6.66 -17.58
N PHE A 434 0.24 -7.75 -16.97
CA PHE A 434 0.51 -8.06 -15.56
C PHE A 434 2.00 -8.34 -15.32
N VAL A 435 2.66 -9.10 -16.19
CA VAL A 435 4.11 -9.35 -16.09
C VAL A 435 4.89 -8.05 -16.23
N VAL A 436 4.52 -7.17 -17.16
CA VAL A 436 5.16 -5.84 -17.30
C VAL A 436 5.00 -5.03 -16.00
N LEU A 437 3.81 -5.01 -15.40
CA LEU A 437 3.57 -4.33 -14.12
C LEU A 437 4.41 -4.94 -12.98
N VAL A 438 4.58 -6.26 -12.94
CA VAL A 438 5.43 -6.92 -11.94
C VAL A 438 6.90 -6.50 -12.09
N VAL A 439 7.42 -6.46 -13.32
CA VAL A 439 8.80 -6.03 -13.58
C VAL A 439 8.98 -4.56 -13.22
N PHE A 440 8.06 -3.69 -13.63
CA PHE A 440 8.04 -2.27 -13.26
C PHE A 440 8.05 -2.08 -11.75
N THR A 441 7.16 -2.79 -11.05
CA THR A 441 7.00 -2.68 -9.60
C THR A 441 8.24 -3.15 -8.84
N SER A 442 8.89 -4.21 -9.33
CA SER A 442 10.17 -4.71 -8.81
C SER A 442 11.28 -3.67 -9.01
N MET A 443 11.36 -3.09 -10.21
CA MET A 443 12.38 -2.10 -10.52
C MET A 443 12.17 -0.79 -9.76
N LEU A 444 10.93 -0.33 -9.59
CA LEU A 444 10.58 0.83 -8.79
C LEU A 444 10.98 0.66 -7.32
N GLY A 445 10.84 -0.57 -6.79
CA GLY A 445 11.34 -0.96 -5.48
C GLY A 445 12.84 -0.77 -5.34
N LEU A 446 13.61 -1.31 -6.28
CA LEU A 446 15.07 -1.18 -6.31
C LEU A 446 15.53 0.25 -6.54
N HIS A 447 14.88 0.99 -7.44
CA HIS A 447 15.18 2.39 -7.73
C HIS A 447 15.03 3.27 -6.48
N ALA A 448 13.94 3.11 -5.73
CA ALA A 448 13.77 3.78 -4.45
C ALA A 448 14.80 3.30 -3.41
N GLY A 449 15.15 2.01 -3.43
CA GLY A 449 16.23 1.40 -2.63
C GLY A 449 17.57 2.11 -2.81
N LEU A 450 17.94 2.39 -4.04
CA LEU A 450 19.20 3.03 -4.44
C LEU A 450 19.18 4.55 -4.23
N SER A 451 18.03 5.19 -4.46
CA SER A 451 17.91 6.65 -4.48
C SER A 451 17.90 7.32 -3.10
N TYR A 452 17.60 6.58 -2.04
CA TYR A 452 17.39 7.14 -0.70
C TYR A 452 18.34 6.54 0.32
N ASP A 453 19.13 7.37 1.00
CA ASP A 453 20.16 6.92 1.97
C ASP A 453 19.56 6.38 3.28
N ASN A 454 18.35 6.83 3.64
CA ASN A 454 17.59 6.25 4.74
C ASN A 454 16.55 5.25 4.22
N SER A 455 16.62 4.02 4.75
CA SER A 455 15.73 2.91 4.45
C SER A 455 14.26 3.26 4.67
N ARG A 456 13.97 4.15 5.63
CA ARG A 456 12.60 4.63 5.90
C ARG A 456 12.03 5.42 4.77
N SER A 457 12.79 6.40 4.30
CA SER A 457 12.36 7.22 3.18
C SER A 457 12.24 6.38 1.91
N SER A 458 13.14 5.42 1.72
CA SER A 458 13.11 4.49 0.59
C SER A 458 11.81 3.69 0.54
N ILE A 459 11.47 2.98 1.64
CA ILE A 459 10.24 2.18 1.74
C ILE A 459 9.00 3.05 1.59
N VAL A 460 8.95 4.19 2.28
CA VAL A 460 7.79 5.11 2.25
C VAL A 460 7.57 5.70 0.85
N VAL A 461 8.63 6.04 0.14
CA VAL A 461 8.51 6.60 -1.21
C VAL A 461 8.11 5.50 -2.20
N SER A 462 8.71 4.31 -2.13
CA SER A 462 8.38 3.21 -3.04
C SER A 462 6.94 2.71 -2.89
N LEU A 463 6.52 2.43 -1.65
CA LEU A 463 5.14 2.02 -1.39
C LEU A 463 4.16 3.19 -1.56
N GLY A 464 4.60 4.42 -1.28
CA GLY A 464 3.81 5.63 -1.49
C GLY A 464 3.53 5.91 -2.97
N THR A 465 4.50 5.73 -3.86
CA THR A 465 4.29 5.88 -5.32
C THR A 465 3.37 4.80 -5.86
N MET A 466 3.54 3.55 -5.43
CA MET A 466 2.63 2.46 -5.76
C MET A 466 1.18 2.77 -5.37
N PHE A 467 0.99 3.21 -4.13
CA PHE A 467 -0.33 3.56 -3.62
C PHE A 467 -0.92 4.78 -4.34
N PHE A 468 -0.09 5.79 -4.63
CA PHE A 468 -0.46 6.95 -5.42
C PHE A 468 -0.92 6.56 -6.83
N LEU A 469 -0.21 5.66 -7.51
CA LEU A 469 -0.60 5.16 -8.82
C LEU A 469 -1.93 4.40 -8.74
N PHE A 470 -2.11 3.51 -7.76
CA PHE A 470 -3.34 2.73 -7.63
C PHE A 470 -4.57 3.58 -7.30
N ILE A 471 -4.45 4.48 -6.32
CA ILE A 471 -5.53 5.42 -5.99
C ILE A 471 -5.78 6.37 -7.17
N GLY A 472 -4.71 6.88 -7.79
CA GLY A 472 -4.82 7.76 -8.94
C GLY A 472 -5.60 7.11 -10.07
N ILE A 473 -5.24 5.88 -10.46
CA ILE A 473 -5.95 5.08 -11.48
C ILE A 473 -7.40 4.81 -11.06
N PHE A 474 -7.65 4.46 -9.80
CA PHE A 474 -9.00 4.18 -9.29
C PHE A 474 -9.91 5.41 -9.36
N ILE A 475 -9.47 6.55 -8.82
CA ILE A 475 -10.19 7.83 -8.87
C ILE A 475 -10.44 8.21 -10.33
N PHE A 476 -9.41 8.08 -11.15
CA PHE A 476 -9.48 8.48 -12.54
C PHE A 476 -10.50 7.64 -13.32
N MET A 477 -10.48 6.33 -13.13
CA MET A 477 -11.46 5.42 -13.72
C MET A 477 -12.89 5.75 -13.25
N MET A 478 -13.08 6.03 -11.96
CA MET A 478 -14.38 6.44 -11.40
C MET A 478 -14.89 7.74 -12.05
N LEU A 479 -14.05 8.77 -12.14
CA LEU A 479 -14.40 10.02 -12.80
C LEU A 479 -14.71 9.84 -14.29
N LEU A 480 -13.97 8.97 -14.98
CA LEU A 480 -14.19 8.73 -16.40
C LEU A 480 -15.49 7.97 -16.68
N VAL A 481 -15.87 7.03 -15.79
CA VAL A 481 -17.16 6.33 -15.87
C VAL A 481 -18.33 7.29 -15.69
N GLU A 482 -18.24 8.22 -14.75
CA GLU A 482 -19.25 9.27 -14.54
C GLU A 482 -19.33 10.24 -15.74
N ALA A 483 -18.18 10.55 -16.35
CA ALA A 483 -18.02 11.48 -17.46
C ALA A 483 -18.44 10.98 -18.85
N ARG A 484 -18.86 9.71 -18.99
CA ARG A 484 -18.98 9.04 -20.31
C ARG A 484 -19.83 9.80 -21.31
N SER A 485 -20.91 10.45 -20.88
CA SER A 485 -21.84 11.18 -21.76
C SER A 485 -21.29 12.52 -22.28
N SER A 486 -20.24 13.07 -21.66
CA SER A 486 -19.76 14.45 -21.89
C SER A 486 -18.23 14.53 -21.98
N PHE A 487 -17.58 13.43 -22.40
CA PHE A 487 -16.13 13.29 -22.43
C PHE A 487 -15.39 14.47 -23.10
N LEU A 488 -15.82 14.91 -24.28
CA LEU A 488 -15.16 15.99 -25.02
C LEU A 488 -15.14 17.33 -24.25
N LEU A 489 -16.19 17.63 -23.49
CA LEU A 489 -16.28 18.85 -22.69
C LEU A 489 -15.36 18.81 -21.46
N GLN A 490 -14.93 17.61 -21.06
CA GLN A 490 -14.21 17.35 -19.81
C GLN A 490 -12.74 16.96 -20.04
N PHE A 491 -12.30 16.88 -21.30
CA PHE A 491 -10.93 16.53 -21.67
C PHE A 491 -9.88 17.42 -20.97
N GLN A 492 -10.14 18.72 -20.86
CA GLN A 492 -9.21 19.66 -20.18
C GLN A 492 -8.99 19.32 -18.70
N SER A 493 -10.02 18.86 -18.00
CA SER A 493 -9.98 18.47 -16.59
C SER A 493 -9.17 17.20 -16.40
N PHE A 494 -9.30 16.25 -17.32
CA PHE A 494 -8.47 15.06 -17.36
C PHE A 494 -7.00 15.41 -17.61
N VAL A 495 -6.71 16.32 -18.54
CA VAL A 495 -5.33 16.80 -18.78
C VAL A 495 -4.74 17.45 -17.53
N ALA A 496 -5.51 18.28 -16.82
CA ALA A 496 -5.05 18.90 -15.57
C ALA A 496 -4.73 17.85 -14.50
N PHE A 497 -5.60 16.85 -14.32
CA PHE A 497 -5.36 15.76 -13.38
C PHE A 497 -4.13 14.92 -13.76
N ILE A 498 -3.98 14.59 -15.05
CA ILE A 498 -2.81 13.87 -15.59
C ILE A 498 -1.54 14.68 -15.34
N GLY A 499 -1.56 15.99 -15.55
CA GLY A 499 -0.42 16.88 -15.29
C GLY A 499 0.02 16.88 -13.83
N VAL A 500 -0.92 16.96 -12.89
CA VAL A 500 -0.63 16.83 -11.45
C VAL A 500 -0.08 15.44 -11.12
N GLY A 501 -0.67 14.41 -11.72
CA GLY A 501 -0.20 13.02 -11.67
C GLY A 501 1.27 12.88 -12.08
N SER A 502 1.62 13.47 -13.22
CA SER A 502 2.97 13.48 -13.79
C SER A 502 3.96 14.23 -12.91
N ILE A 503 3.59 15.37 -12.34
CA ILE A 503 4.46 16.13 -11.40
C ILE A 503 4.74 15.30 -10.14
N GLY A 504 3.72 14.64 -9.58
CA GLY A 504 3.88 13.78 -8.42
C GLY A 504 4.81 12.59 -8.69
N LEU A 505 4.63 11.94 -9.84
CA LEU A 505 5.48 10.83 -10.26
C LEU A 505 6.92 11.29 -10.56
N TRP A 506 7.08 12.44 -11.21
CA TRP A 506 8.38 13.06 -11.48
C TRP A 506 9.14 13.34 -10.19
N ALA A 507 8.49 13.97 -9.20
CA ALA A 507 9.09 14.29 -7.92
C ALA A 507 9.56 13.03 -7.17
N ALA A 508 8.87 11.90 -7.35
CA ALA A 508 9.23 10.65 -6.71
C ALA A 508 10.39 9.92 -7.41
N LEU A 509 10.45 9.95 -8.75
CA LEU A 509 11.45 9.22 -9.54
C LEU A 509 12.79 9.96 -9.68
N THR A 510 12.77 11.30 -9.72
CA THR A 510 13.88 12.13 -10.24
C THR A 510 14.81 12.69 -9.14
N ARG A 511 14.66 12.25 -7.88
CA ARG A 511 15.27 12.94 -6.72
C ARG A 511 16.81 12.99 -6.68
N LYS A 512 17.49 11.84 -6.83
CA LYS A 512 18.96 11.75 -6.65
C LYS A 512 19.68 11.90 -7.98
N ASN A 513 19.19 11.22 -9.02
CA ASN A 513 19.77 11.22 -10.36
C ASN A 513 18.71 11.62 -11.39
N PRO A 514 18.48 12.93 -11.59
CA PRO A 514 17.57 13.40 -12.64
C PRO A 514 18.06 12.94 -14.02
N SER A 515 17.20 12.30 -14.80
CA SER A 515 17.49 11.99 -16.20
C SER A 515 16.35 12.43 -17.11
N PRO A 516 16.65 12.81 -18.37
CA PRO A 516 15.61 13.10 -19.36
C PRO A 516 14.67 11.91 -19.57
N ALA A 517 15.20 10.69 -19.50
CA ALA A 517 14.42 9.46 -19.63
C ALA A 517 13.40 9.29 -18.49
N LEU A 518 13.78 9.54 -17.23
CA LEU A 518 12.85 9.51 -16.09
C LEU A 518 11.81 10.63 -16.18
N THR A 519 12.22 11.81 -16.65
CA THR A 519 11.30 12.94 -16.85
C THR A 519 10.25 12.60 -17.91
N LEU A 520 10.69 12.06 -19.05
CA LEU A 520 9.79 11.61 -20.11
C LEU A 520 8.90 10.46 -19.65
N ALA A 521 9.43 9.50 -18.89
CA ALA A 521 8.65 8.39 -18.32
C ALA A 521 7.54 8.91 -17.38
N SER A 522 7.84 9.89 -16.53
CA SER A 522 6.86 10.48 -15.61
C SER A 522 5.75 11.27 -16.31
N ALA A 523 6.03 11.84 -17.50
CA ALA A 523 5.03 12.50 -18.33
C ALA A 523 4.16 11.50 -19.10
N ILE A 524 4.78 10.48 -19.70
CA ILE A 524 4.10 9.50 -20.57
C ILE A 524 3.23 8.52 -19.77
N LEU A 525 3.68 8.07 -18.59
CA LEU A 525 2.97 7.05 -17.82
C LEU A 525 1.50 7.43 -17.50
N PRO A 526 1.22 8.62 -16.91
CA PRO A 526 -0.15 9.05 -16.66
C PRO A 526 -0.99 9.22 -17.94
N PHE A 527 -0.37 9.64 -19.04
CA PHE A 527 -1.07 9.82 -20.32
C PHE A 527 -1.43 8.50 -21.00
N LEU A 528 -0.51 7.53 -21.03
CA LEU A 528 -0.81 6.21 -21.60
C LEU A 528 -1.72 5.36 -20.72
N THR A 529 -1.69 5.56 -19.40
CA THR A 529 -2.69 4.96 -18.50
C THR A 529 -4.07 5.55 -18.72
N PHE A 530 -4.18 6.86 -18.97
CA PHE A 530 -5.42 7.48 -19.43
C PHE A 530 -5.97 6.81 -20.70
N TYR A 531 -5.13 6.71 -21.72
CA TYR A 531 -5.49 6.06 -22.98
C TYR A 531 -5.91 4.60 -22.77
N ALA A 532 -5.20 3.85 -21.91
CA ALA A 532 -5.57 2.48 -21.57
C ALA A 532 -6.94 2.40 -20.87
N ILE A 533 -7.27 3.32 -19.96
CA ILE A 533 -8.59 3.34 -19.31
C ILE A 533 -9.69 3.63 -20.34
N THR A 534 -9.48 4.58 -21.25
CA THR A 534 -10.48 4.87 -22.30
C THR A 534 -10.71 3.68 -23.23
N GLU A 535 -9.64 3.00 -23.66
CA GLU A 535 -9.74 1.83 -24.53
C GLU A 535 -10.36 0.62 -23.80
N PHE A 536 -10.10 0.47 -22.50
CA PHE A 536 -10.76 -0.52 -21.66
C PHE A 536 -12.28 -0.32 -21.66
N LEU A 537 -12.76 0.93 -21.57
CA LEU A 537 -14.20 1.22 -21.63
C LEU A 537 -14.81 1.06 -23.01
N LEU A 538 -14.00 1.14 -24.07
CA LEU A 538 -14.39 0.86 -25.46
C LEU A 538 -14.34 -0.64 -25.80
N GLY A 539 -13.83 -1.49 -24.91
CA GLY A 539 -13.71 -2.94 -25.11
C GLY A 539 -12.48 -3.38 -25.91
N SER A 540 -11.49 -2.52 -26.11
CA SER A 540 -10.29 -2.80 -26.91
C SER A 540 -9.13 -3.34 -26.06
N SER A 541 -9.17 -4.63 -25.74
CA SER A 541 -8.19 -5.29 -24.85
C SER A 541 -6.75 -5.26 -25.37
N LEU A 542 -6.55 -5.32 -26.70
CA LEU A 542 -5.24 -5.24 -27.33
C LEU A 542 -4.60 -3.85 -27.17
N ALA A 543 -5.37 -2.78 -27.39
CA ALA A 543 -4.88 -1.41 -27.25
C ALA A 543 -4.44 -1.12 -25.80
N VAL A 544 -5.22 -1.62 -24.83
CA VAL A 544 -4.88 -1.57 -23.40
C VAL A 544 -3.54 -2.26 -23.13
N CYS A 545 -3.36 -3.48 -23.63
CA CYS A 545 -2.12 -4.23 -23.44
C CYS A 545 -0.90 -3.51 -24.03
N LEU A 546 -1.00 -3.01 -25.26
CA LEU A 546 0.08 -2.29 -25.92
C LEU A 546 0.43 -0.98 -25.19
N ALA A 547 -0.57 -0.20 -24.80
CA ALA A 547 -0.37 1.06 -24.10
C ALA A 547 0.31 0.84 -22.74
N LEU A 548 -0.17 -0.12 -21.95
CA LEU A 548 0.44 -0.47 -20.66
C LEU A 548 1.86 -1.01 -20.85
N SER A 549 2.06 -1.90 -21.81
CA SER A 549 3.37 -2.47 -22.10
C SER A 549 4.37 -1.39 -22.48
N ALA A 550 4.01 -0.49 -23.41
CA ALA A 550 4.87 0.61 -23.82
C ALA A 550 5.21 1.55 -22.67
N ALA A 551 4.20 1.99 -21.90
CA ALA A 551 4.38 2.96 -20.82
C ALA A 551 5.27 2.42 -19.69
N TYR A 552 4.92 1.24 -19.16
CA TYR A 552 5.58 0.68 -18.00
C TYR A 552 6.91 0.01 -18.34
N ALA A 553 7.07 -0.58 -19.52
CA ALA A 553 8.38 -1.09 -19.96
C ALA A 553 9.37 0.06 -20.19
N PHE A 554 8.93 1.18 -20.79
CA PHE A 554 9.79 2.35 -20.96
C PHE A 554 10.23 2.91 -19.59
N ALA A 555 9.30 3.09 -18.65
CA ALA A 555 9.63 3.56 -17.32
C ALA A 555 10.57 2.60 -16.56
N THR A 556 10.38 1.29 -16.73
CA THR A 556 11.29 0.27 -16.19
C THR A 556 12.69 0.43 -16.77
N ALA A 557 12.82 0.58 -18.09
CA ALA A 557 14.10 0.79 -18.75
C ALA A 557 14.79 2.08 -18.31
N ALA A 558 14.02 3.17 -18.16
CA ALA A 558 14.51 4.46 -17.68
C ALA A 558 15.09 4.40 -16.25
N MET A 559 14.60 3.49 -15.40
CA MET A 559 15.17 3.22 -14.07
C MET A 559 16.33 2.21 -14.13
N LEU A 560 16.20 1.17 -14.95
CA LEU A 560 17.15 0.05 -14.99
C LEU A 560 18.50 0.43 -15.61
N ILE A 561 18.50 1.19 -16.71
CA ILE A 561 19.72 1.51 -17.44
C ILE A 561 20.71 2.29 -16.56
N PRO A 562 20.34 3.41 -15.90
CA PRO A 562 21.25 4.12 -15.00
C PRO A 562 21.69 3.27 -13.81
N ALA A 563 20.81 2.41 -13.28
CA ALA A 563 21.17 1.52 -12.17
C ALA A 563 22.24 0.50 -12.55
N VAL A 564 22.33 0.12 -13.84
CA VAL A 564 23.32 -0.83 -14.35
C VAL A 564 24.58 -0.14 -14.87
N SER A 565 24.47 1.02 -15.51
CA SER A 565 25.62 1.74 -16.10
C SER A 565 26.39 2.57 -15.07
N ASP A 566 25.68 3.20 -14.13
CA ASP A 566 26.25 4.24 -13.24
C ASP A 566 26.22 3.79 -11.78
N PHE A 567 26.30 2.49 -11.53
CA PHE A 567 26.19 1.92 -10.18
C PHE A 567 27.22 2.48 -9.20
N ASP A 568 28.44 2.75 -9.68
CA ASP A 568 29.49 3.40 -8.89
C ASP A 568 29.12 4.85 -8.52
N VAL A 569 28.42 5.60 -9.40
CA VAL A 569 27.88 6.94 -9.10
C VAL A 569 26.67 6.83 -8.15
N ALA A 570 25.79 5.84 -8.35
CA ALA A 570 24.62 5.61 -7.52
C ALA A 570 24.97 5.26 -6.07
N ILE A 571 26.15 4.66 -5.85
CA ILE A 571 26.68 4.27 -4.54
C ILE A 571 27.72 5.27 -4.00
N GLY A 572 28.17 6.23 -4.81
CA GLY A 572 29.05 7.32 -4.38
C GLY A 572 30.55 7.01 -4.46
N ARG A 573 30.97 6.03 -5.27
CA ARG A 573 32.38 5.75 -5.57
C ARG A 573 33.04 6.82 -6.44
N THR A 574 32.27 7.51 -7.28
CA THR A 574 32.75 8.61 -8.11
C THR A 574 31.84 9.82 -7.89
N SER A 575 32.37 10.86 -7.24
CA SER A 575 31.78 12.19 -7.36
C SER A 575 31.96 12.60 -8.82
N VAL A 576 30.84 12.78 -9.54
CA VAL A 576 30.89 13.42 -10.85
C VAL A 576 31.54 14.79 -10.64
N GLU A 577 32.76 14.98 -11.16
CA GLU A 577 33.28 16.31 -11.42
C GLU A 577 32.27 16.97 -12.36
N GLN A 578 31.48 17.91 -11.83
CA GLN A 578 30.60 18.73 -12.62
C GLN A 578 31.48 19.69 -13.43
N GLY A 579 31.80 19.27 -14.66
CA GLY A 579 32.39 20.11 -15.71
C GLY A 579 31.33 20.90 -16.45
#